data_AF-A0A009IS16-F1
#
_entry.id   AF-A0A009IS16-F1
#
_cell.length_a   1.000
_cell.length_b   1.000
_cell.length_c   1.000
_cell.angle_alpha   90.00
_cell.angle_beta   90.00
_cell.angle_gamma   90.00
#
_symmetry.space_group_name_H-M   'P 1'
#
loop_
_entity.id
_entity.type
_entity.pdbx_description
1 polymer ?
#
loop_
_entity_poly.entity_id
_entity_poly.type
_entity_poly.pdbx_seq_one_letter_code
_entity_poly.pdbx_strand_id
1 'polypeptide(L)'
;MKLSSIPVVKLPLVDVSTDPLDLLVAGLALRMKQLARTSPKFIELVHDRAFRIQIGTDLGVARQIIINHGHIDTVAGSPEKADFILQFADSEQGVKTLLKGDPTAFMTGMQDGSIKMEGDFSLLVWFNQAAKLIPPKLPKPVKDKVRQARAFIKEKTGR
;
A
#
# COMPACT_ATOMS: atom_id res chain seq x y z
N MET A 1 33.11 10.46 -9.90
CA MET A 1 32.08 10.32 -8.86
C MET A 1 31.05 9.30 -9.35
N LYS A 2 30.97 8.11 -8.73
CA LYS A 2 29.93 7.12 -9.05
C LYS A 2 28.67 7.53 -8.30
N LEU A 3 27.75 8.21 -8.98
CA LEU A 3 26.41 8.44 -8.45
C LEU A 3 25.79 7.06 -8.16
N SER A 4 25.44 6.87 -6.90
CA SER A 4 24.75 5.69 -6.36
C SER A 4 23.74 5.14 -7.36
N SER A 5 23.85 3.85 -7.67
CA SER A 5 22.92 3.07 -8.49
C SER A 5 21.56 2.97 -7.80
N ILE A 6 20.85 4.10 -7.73
CA ILE A 6 19.44 4.15 -7.37
C ILE A 6 18.72 3.41 -8.51
N PRO A 7 18.01 2.31 -8.23
CA PRO A 7 17.29 1.58 -9.27
C PRO A 7 16.26 2.52 -9.92
N VAL A 8 16.50 2.87 -11.18
CA VAL A 8 15.58 3.68 -11.99
C VAL A 8 14.48 2.75 -12.48
N VAL A 9 13.30 2.84 -11.87
CA VAL A 9 12.11 2.15 -12.36
C VAL A 9 11.50 3.00 -13.47
N LYS A 10 11.58 2.55 -14.72
CA LYS A 10 10.80 3.13 -15.82
C LYS A 10 9.33 2.84 -15.51
N LEU A 11 8.60 3.85 -15.06
CA LEU A 11 7.16 3.75 -14.87
C LEU A 11 6.52 3.76 -16.26
N PRO A 12 5.91 2.66 -16.74
CA PRO A 12 4.95 2.79 -17.83
C PRO A 12 3.88 3.77 -17.32
N LEU A 13 3.36 4.64 -18.19
CA LEU A 13 2.24 5.53 -17.85
C LEU A 13 1.11 4.66 -17.29
N VAL A 14 1.03 4.58 -15.96
CA VAL A 14 -0.05 3.88 -15.29
C VAL A 14 -1.23 4.83 -15.45
N ASP A 15 -2.34 4.34 -16.00
CA ASP A 15 -3.60 5.10 -15.96
C ASP A 15 -3.92 5.34 -14.50
N VAL A 16 -3.65 6.56 -14.01
CA VAL A 16 -3.77 6.96 -12.61
C VAL A 16 -4.67 8.19 -12.57
N SER A 17 -5.73 8.09 -11.78
CA SER A 17 -6.65 9.16 -11.49
C SER A 17 -6.01 10.21 -10.56
N THR A 18 -6.59 11.40 -10.51
CA THR A 18 -6.26 12.42 -9.51
C THR A 18 -6.86 12.13 -8.13
N ASP A 19 -7.69 11.07 -8.02
CA ASP A 19 -8.26 10.63 -6.76
C ASP A 19 -7.15 10.20 -5.76
N PRO A 20 -7.23 10.65 -4.49
CA PRO A 20 -6.16 10.41 -3.52
C PRO A 20 -5.99 8.94 -3.14
N LEU A 21 -7.06 8.13 -3.17
CA LEU A 21 -6.95 6.70 -2.91
C LEU A 21 -6.25 6.01 -4.08
N ASP A 22 -6.62 6.36 -5.32
CA ASP A 22 -6.00 5.78 -6.51
C ASP A 22 -4.50 6.06 -6.57
N LEU A 23 -4.11 7.31 -6.28
CA LEU A 23 -2.69 7.72 -6.18
C LEU A 23 -1.94 6.94 -5.10
N LEU A 24 -2.56 6.75 -3.92
CA LEU A 24 -1.96 5.99 -2.83
C LEU A 24 -1.74 4.52 -3.24
N VAL A 25 -2.76 3.87 -3.80
CA VAL A 25 -2.69 2.46 -4.18
C VAL A 25 -1.70 2.25 -5.34
N ALA A 26 -1.66 3.16 -6.32
CA ALA A 26 -0.65 3.15 -7.36
C ALA A 26 0.76 3.27 -6.77
N GLY A 27 0.98 4.23 -5.85
CA GLY A 27 2.26 4.40 -5.15
C GLY A 27 2.69 3.16 -4.37
N LEU A 28 1.75 2.49 -3.68
CA LEU A 28 1.98 1.22 -2.99
C LEU A 28 2.41 0.11 -3.96
N ALA A 29 1.72 -0.05 -5.09
CA ALA A 29 2.06 -1.05 -6.10
C ALA A 29 3.47 -0.81 -6.68
N LEU A 30 3.83 0.45 -6.95
CA LEU A 30 5.17 0.81 -7.42
C LEU A 30 6.25 0.48 -6.37
N ARG A 31 5.97 0.75 -5.09
CA ARG A 31 6.86 0.40 -4.00
C ARG A 31 7.03 -1.10 -3.87
N MET A 32 5.95 -1.88 -3.98
CA MET A 32 5.99 -3.34 -3.99
C MET A 32 6.79 -3.88 -5.18
N LYS A 33 6.61 -3.32 -6.37
CA LYS A 33 7.38 -3.68 -7.58
C LYS A 33 8.88 -3.40 -7.42
N GLN A 34 9.25 -2.32 -6.73
CA GLN A 34 10.64 -2.06 -6.36
C GLN A 34 11.14 -3.09 -5.35
N LEU A 35 10.36 -3.41 -4.31
CA LEU A 35 10.75 -4.35 -3.25
C LEU A 35 10.93 -5.78 -3.78
N ALA A 36 10.11 -6.20 -4.75
CA ALA A 36 10.23 -7.47 -5.47
C ALA A 36 11.55 -7.62 -6.26
N ARG A 37 12.36 -6.56 -6.34
CA ARG A 37 13.69 -6.60 -6.98
C ARG A 37 14.84 -6.27 -6.04
N THR A 38 14.54 -5.72 -4.86
CA THR A 38 15.56 -5.09 -3.99
C THR A 38 15.58 -5.64 -2.56
N SER A 39 14.55 -6.37 -2.14
CA SER A 39 14.43 -6.90 -0.77
C SER A 39 14.29 -8.42 -0.81
N PRO A 40 15.32 -9.19 -0.40
CA PRO A 40 15.26 -10.66 -0.36
C PRO A 40 14.03 -11.20 0.39
N LYS A 41 13.71 -10.61 1.55
CA LYS A 41 12.51 -10.97 2.31
C LYS A 41 11.20 -10.73 1.57
N PHE A 42 11.16 -9.69 0.74
CA PHE A 42 9.94 -9.40 -0.04
C PHE A 42 9.87 -10.32 -1.25
N ILE A 43 11.00 -10.61 -1.89
CA ILE A 43 11.10 -11.58 -2.99
C ILE A 43 10.55 -12.94 -2.54
N GLU A 44 11.03 -13.47 -1.42
CA GLU A 44 10.53 -14.73 -0.84
C GLU A 44 9.03 -14.67 -0.55
N LEU A 45 8.54 -13.53 -0.05
CA LEU A 45 7.13 -13.34 0.30
C LEU A 45 6.18 -13.41 -0.91
N VAL A 46 6.65 -13.05 -2.12
CA VAL A 46 5.84 -13.02 -3.36
C VAL A 46 6.20 -14.12 -4.37
N HIS A 47 7.30 -14.85 -4.18
CA HIS A 47 7.88 -15.75 -5.19
C HIS A 47 6.91 -16.85 -5.66
N ASP A 48 6.18 -17.48 -4.74
CA ASP A 48 5.31 -18.63 -5.03
C ASP A 48 3.84 -18.30 -4.81
N ARG A 49 3.43 -17.08 -5.20
CA ARG A 49 2.06 -16.60 -5.00
C ARG A 49 1.49 -16.00 -6.26
N ALA A 50 0.23 -16.29 -6.52
CA ALA A 50 -0.56 -15.66 -7.57
C ALA A 50 -1.92 -15.26 -6.99
N PHE A 51 -2.21 -13.96 -6.95
CA PHE A 51 -3.50 -13.42 -6.50
C PHE A 51 -3.64 -11.95 -6.91
N ARG A 52 -4.89 -11.47 -6.91
CA ARG A 52 -5.30 -10.12 -7.26
C ARG A 52 -6.04 -9.48 -6.09
N ILE A 53 -5.56 -8.33 -5.65
CA ILE A 53 -6.21 -7.51 -4.63
C ILE A 53 -6.84 -6.30 -5.31
N GLN A 54 -8.08 -6.00 -4.97
CA GLN A 54 -8.75 -4.75 -5.34
C GLN A 54 -8.85 -3.83 -4.13
N ILE A 55 -8.54 -2.57 -4.33
CA ILE A 55 -8.83 -1.50 -3.39
C ILE A 55 -9.71 -0.47 -4.11
N GLY A 56 -10.87 -0.16 -3.56
CA GLY A 56 -11.81 0.75 -4.20
C GLY A 56 -12.76 1.45 -3.24
N THR A 57 -13.67 2.24 -3.81
CA THR A 57 -14.70 3.00 -3.10
C THR A 57 -16.08 2.81 -3.71
N ASP A 58 -17.12 2.98 -2.89
CA ASP A 58 -18.52 2.93 -3.35
C ASP A 58 -18.84 4.08 -4.32
N LEU A 59 -17.96 5.09 -4.40
CA LEU A 59 -18.03 6.22 -5.32
C LEU A 59 -17.40 5.94 -6.71
N GLY A 60 -16.98 4.71 -6.98
CA GLY A 60 -16.53 4.26 -8.31
C GLY A 60 -15.02 4.31 -8.56
N VAL A 61 -14.22 4.62 -7.54
CA VAL A 61 -12.75 4.48 -7.63
C VAL A 61 -12.39 3.02 -7.39
N ALA A 62 -11.53 2.45 -8.22
CA ALA A 62 -10.97 1.13 -7.97
C ALA A 62 -9.58 1.00 -8.61
N ARG A 63 -8.71 0.24 -7.95
CA ARG A 63 -7.42 -0.19 -8.51
C ARG A 63 -7.13 -1.60 -8.05
N GLN A 64 -6.64 -2.40 -8.98
CA GLN A 64 -6.18 -3.75 -8.71
C GLN A 64 -4.65 -3.82 -8.66
N ILE A 65 -4.13 -4.53 -7.66
CA ILE A 65 -2.73 -4.93 -7.54
C ILE A 65 -2.67 -6.42 -7.84
N ILE A 66 -1.81 -6.79 -8.78
CA ILE A 66 -1.66 -8.15 -9.28
C ILE A 66 -0.31 -8.68 -8.81
N ILE A 67 -0.32 -9.79 -8.08
CA ILE A 67 0.87 -10.53 -7.66
C ILE A 67 0.87 -11.82 -8.46
N ASN A 68 1.98 -12.10 -9.15
CA ASN A 68 2.12 -13.30 -9.97
C ASN A 68 3.57 -13.80 -9.95
N HIS A 69 3.85 -14.81 -9.13
CA HIS A 69 5.15 -15.48 -9.04
C HIS A 69 6.34 -14.50 -8.96
N GLY A 70 6.29 -13.56 -8.01
CA GLY A 70 7.30 -12.53 -7.84
C GLY A 70 7.12 -11.26 -8.69
N HIS A 71 6.24 -11.29 -9.70
CA HIS A 71 5.90 -10.12 -10.50
C HIS A 71 4.77 -9.31 -9.83
N ILE A 72 4.93 -7.98 -9.84
CA ILE A 72 3.96 -7.04 -9.29
C ILE A 72 3.54 -6.07 -10.39
N ASP A 73 2.24 -6.02 -10.64
CA ASP A 73 1.61 -5.09 -11.59
C ASP A 73 0.35 -4.46 -10.98
N THR A 74 -0.17 -3.44 -11.66
CA THR A 74 -1.40 -2.76 -11.24
C THR A 74 -2.17 -2.26 -12.43
N VAL A 75 -3.50 -2.24 -12.32
CA VAL A 75 -4.42 -1.73 -13.33
C VAL A 75 -5.51 -0.90 -12.66
N ALA A 76 -5.93 0.19 -13.31
CA ALA A 76 -7.06 0.99 -12.85
C ALA A 76 -8.39 0.25 -13.06
N GLY A 77 -9.38 0.56 -12.22
CA GLY A 77 -10.68 -0.08 -12.23
C GLY A 77 -10.66 -1.51 -11.67
N SER A 78 -11.70 -2.25 -12.03
CA SER A 78 -11.92 -3.64 -11.63
C SER A 78 -12.18 -4.55 -12.85
N PRO A 79 -11.23 -4.65 -13.80
CA PRO A 79 -11.44 -5.37 -15.07
C PRO A 79 -11.64 -6.87 -14.91
N GLU A 80 -11.10 -7.47 -13.85
CA GLU A 80 -11.23 -8.90 -13.55
C GLU A 80 -11.69 -9.10 -12.10
N LYS A 81 -12.19 -10.30 -11.78
CA LYS A 81 -12.53 -10.65 -10.40
C LYS A 81 -11.25 -10.67 -9.55
N ALA A 82 -11.26 -9.97 -8.42
CA ALA A 82 -10.18 -10.02 -7.44
C ALA A 82 -10.40 -11.16 -6.44
N ASP A 83 -9.30 -11.71 -5.93
CA ASP A 83 -9.30 -12.72 -4.88
C ASP A 83 -9.61 -12.10 -3.52
N PHE A 84 -9.28 -10.83 -3.33
CA PHE A 84 -9.65 -10.05 -2.17
C PHE A 84 -10.01 -8.62 -2.56
N ILE A 85 -11.12 -8.11 -2.04
CA ILE A 85 -11.63 -6.77 -2.28
C ILE A 85 -11.69 -6.03 -0.96
N LEU A 86 -11.06 -4.86 -0.93
CA LEU A 86 -11.18 -3.88 0.15
C LEU A 86 -11.91 -2.66 -0.40
N GLN A 87 -13.14 -2.49 0.04
CA GLN A 87 -14.07 -1.49 -0.48
C GLN A 87 -14.37 -0.46 0.62
N PHE A 88 -14.11 0.81 0.34
CA PHE A 88 -14.36 1.92 1.26
C PHE A 88 -15.63 2.70 0.88
N ALA A 89 -16.25 3.39 1.82
CA ALA A 89 -17.34 4.31 1.51
C ALA A 89 -16.84 5.46 0.62
N ASP A 90 -15.67 6.01 0.94
CA ASP A 90 -15.05 7.11 0.19
C ASP A 90 -13.50 7.06 0.21
N SER A 91 -12.89 7.86 -0.67
CA SER A 91 -11.45 7.88 -0.89
C SER A 91 -10.67 8.47 0.29
N GLU A 92 -11.20 9.48 0.98
CA GLU A 92 -10.51 10.11 2.10
C GLU A 92 -10.39 9.13 3.27
N GLN A 93 -11.47 8.44 3.58
CA GLN A 93 -11.52 7.42 4.59
C GLN A 93 -10.56 6.27 4.25
N GLY A 94 -10.56 5.83 2.99
CA GLY A 94 -9.64 4.80 2.49
C GLY A 94 -8.18 5.19 2.71
N VAL A 95 -7.80 6.41 2.32
CA VAL A 95 -6.44 6.94 2.52
C VAL A 95 -6.08 7.01 4.00
N LYS A 96 -6.96 7.58 4.84
CA LYS A 96 -6.73 7.70 6.29
C LYS A 96 -6.52 6.33 6.94
N THR A 97 -7.31 5.33 6.54
CA THR A 97 -7.24 3.98 7.09
C THR A 97 -5.97 3.26 6.64
N LEU A 98 -5.64 3.28 5.35
CA LEU A 98 -4.45 2.65 4.80
C LEU A 98 -3.15 3.25 5.35
N LEU A 99 -3.09 4.59 5.51
CA LEU A 99 -1.92 5.25 6.06
C LEU A 99 -1.70 4.97 7.54
N LYS A 100 -2.78 4.81 8.32
CA LYS A 100 -2.68 4.39 9.72
C LYS A 100 -2.15 2.96 9.82
N GLY A 101 -2.62 2.06 8.95
CA GLY A 101 -2.21 0.65 8.96
C GLY A 101 -2.49 -0.06 10.29
N ASP A 102 -3.45 0.46 11.08
CA ASP A 102 -3.82 -0.05 12.39
C ASP A 102 -5.03 -0.99 12.24
N PRO A 103 -4.93 -2.26 12.69
CA PRO A 103 -6.04 -3.20 12.68
C PRO A 103 -7.33 -2.62 13.28
N THR A 104 -7.23 -1.78 14.31
CA THR A 104 -8.39 -1.17 14.97
C THR A 104 -9.21 -0.32 14.00
N ALA A 105 -8.55 0.47 13.14
CA ALA A 105 -9.23 1.34 12.17
C ALA A 105 -10.01 0.53 11.12
N PHE A 106 -9.45 -0.61 10.69
CA PHE A 106 -10.15 -1.53 9.80
C PHE A 106 -11.34 -2.20 10.49
N MET A 107 -11.16 -2.66 11.73
CA MET A 107 -12.25 -3.30 12.49
C MET A 107 -13.42 -2.33 12.74
N THR A 108 -13.13 -1.09 13.14
CA THR A 108 -14.18 -0.07 13.34
C THR A 108 -14.91 0.23 12.03
N GLY A 109 -14.19 0.42 10.93
CA GLY A 109 -14.83 0.67 9.63
C GLY A 109 -15.66 -0.50 9.12
N MET A 110 -15.31 -1.74 9.46
CA MET A 110 -16.16 -2.89 9.17
C MET A 110 -17.42 -2.92 10.04
N GLN A 111 -17.31 -2.52 11.31
CA GLN A 111 -18.45 -2.50 12.25
C GLN A 111 -19.47 -1.42 11.89
N ASP A 112 -19.02 -0.25 11.45
CA ASP A 112 -19.90 0.86 11.05
C ASP A 112 -20.35 0.80 9.58
N GLY A 113 -19.85 -0.18 8.81
CA GLY A 113 -20.22 -0.45 7.42
C GLY A 113 -19.52 0.42 6.39
N SER A 114 -18.61 1.29 6.81
CA SER A 114 -17.82 2.15 5.92
C SER A 114 -16.67 1.43 5.21
N ILE A 115 -16.29 0.24 5.69
CA ILE A 115 -15.34 -0.66 5.04
C ILE A 115 -16.00 -2.01 4.82
N LYS A 116 -15.99 -2.50 3.60
CA LYS A 116 -16.42 -3.85 3.23
C LYS A 116 -15.20 -4.63 2.76
N MET A 117 -15.11 -5.88 3.20
CA MET A 117 -14.07 -6.81 2.80
C MET A 117 -14.71 -8.06 2.23
N GLU A 118 -14.25 -8.50 1.06
CA GLU A 118 -14.78 -9.67 0.36
C GLU A 118 -13.64 -10.53 -0.19
N GLY A 119 -13.88 -11.85 -0.29
CA GLY A 119 -12.91 -12.80 -0.86
C GLY A 119 -12.09 -13.55 0.18
N ASP A 120 -10.82 -13.83 -0.14
CA ASP A 120 -9.92 -14.62 0.70
C ASP A 120 -9.25 -13.78 1.80
N PHE A 121 -9.78 -13.90 3.02
CA PHE A 121 -9.25 -13.24 4.21
C PHE A 121 -7.85 -13.72 4.61
N SER A 122 -7.36 -14.85 4.10
CA SER A 122 -5.96 -15.28 4.33
C SER A 122 -4.96 -14.24 3.78
N LEU A 123 -5.36 -13.49 2.75
CA LEU A 123 -4.58 -12.41 2.16
C LEU A 123 -4.41 -11.21 3.09
N LEU A 124 -5.25 -11.02 4.12
CA LEU A 124 -5.03 -10.00 5.14
C LEU A 124 -3.79 -10.29 5.99
N VAL A 125 -3.58 -11.56 6.34
CA VAL A 125 -2.41 -11.97 7.11
C VAL A 125 -1.14 -11.74 6.29
N TRP A 126 -1.19 -12.09 4.99
CA TRP A 126 -0.12 -11.80 4.06
C TRP A 126 0.13 -10.28 3.93
N PHE A 127 -0.93 -9.48 3.79
CA PHE A 127 -0.83 -8.03 3.65
C PHE A 127 -0.16 -7.39 4.88
N ASN A 128 -0.49 -7.86 6.09
CA ASN A 128 0.15 -7.41 7.32
C ASN A 128 1.66 -7.71 7.35
N GLN A 129 2.11 -8.80 6.72
CA GLN A 129 3.54 -9.10 6.57
C GLN A 129 4.19 -8.19 5.53
N ALA A 130 3.54 -8.01 4.37
CA ALA A 130 4.00 -7.12 3.30
C ALA A 130 4.10 -5.67 3.78
N ALA A 131 3.09 -5.16 4.49
CA ALA A 131 2.99 -3.80 5.01
C ALA A 131 4.16 -3.43 5.94
N LYS A 132 4.74 -4.40 6.66
CA LYS A 132 5.94 -4.17 7.49
C LYS A 132 7.20 -3.91 6.67
N LEU A 133 7.22 -4.32 5.40
CA LEU A 133 8.36 -4.18 4.48
C LEU A 133 8.22 -2.98 3.54
N ILE A 134 7.00 -2.47 3.35
CA ILE A 134 6.68 -1.34 2.46
C ILE A 134 7.37 -0.03 2.89
N PRO A 135 7.30 0.40 4.18
CA PRO A 135 7.95 1.62 4.64
C PRO A 135 9.44 1.61 4.33
N PRO A 136 10.00 2.69 3.76
CA PRO A 136 11.43 2.75 3.48
C PRO A 136 12.22 2.66 4.78
N LYS A 137 13.30 1.87 4.77
CA LYS A 137 14.28 1.87 5.86
C LYS A 137 14.98 3.22 5.87
N LEU A 138 14.52 4.13 6.72
CA LEU A 138 15.16 5.44 6.88
C LEU A 138 16.62 5.25 7.33
N PRO A 139 17.60 5.91 6.68
CA PRO A 139 18.98 5.95 7.16
C PRO A 139 19.01 6.46 8.61
N LYS A 140 19.92 5.92 9.44
CA LYS A 140 20.12 6.36 10.83
C LYS A 140 20.09 7.90 11.01
N PRO A 141 20.82 8.71 10.22
CA PRO A 141 20.81 10.16 10.40
C PRO A 141 19.46 10.83 10.08
N VAL A 142 18.65 10.24 9.20
CA VAL A 142 17.30 10.74 8.89
C VAL A 142 16.31 10.31 9.97
N LYS A 143 16.47 9.10 10.53
CA LYS A 143 15.64 8.64 11.67
C LYS A 143 15.78 9.56 12.88
N ASP A 144 16.99 10.00 13.19
CA ASP A 144 17.24 10.89 14.32
C ASP A 144 16.61 12.27 14.11
N LYS A 145 16.72 12.83 12.90
CA LYS A 145 16.06 14.10 12.53
C LYS A 145 14.54 14.01 12.53
N VAL A 146 13.97 12.91 12.03
CA VAL A 146 12.51 12.67 12.07
C VAL A 146 12.03 12.50 13.50
N ARG A 147 12.80 11.85 14.38
CA ARG A 147 12.49 11.71 15.81
C ARG A 147 12.49 13.08 16.50
N GLN A 148 13.49 13.92 16.23
CA GLN A 148 13.58 15.27 16.76
C GLN A 148 12.43 16.15 16.26
N ALA A 149 12.10 16.10 14.96
CA ALA A 149 10.98 16.83 14.39
C ALA A 149 9.63 16.39 14.99
N ARG A 150 9.41 15.07 15.13
CA ARG A 150 8.20 14.54 15.79
C ARG A 150 8.11 14.96 17.26
N ALA A 151 9.22 14.93 17.99
CA ALA A 151 9.27 15.39 19.38
C ALA A 151 8.96 16.88 19.50
N PHE A 152 9.54 17.71 18.63
CA PHE A 152 9.30 19.15 18.58
C PHE A 152 7.85 19.49 18.22
N ILE A 153 7.27 18.79 17.24
CA ILE A 153 5.86 18.97 16.87
C ILE A 153 4.95 18.55 18.03
N LYS A 154 5.25 17.44 18.70
CA LYS A 154 4.49 17.00 19.89
C LYS A 154 4.56 18.01 21.03
N GLU A 155 5.74 18.59 21.27
CA GLU A 155 5.96 19.61 22.29
C GLU A 155 5.21 20.92 21.96
N LYS A 156 5.17 21.35 20.70
CA LYS A 156 4.45 22.57 20.29
C LYS A 156 2.95 22.40 20.09
N THR A 157 2.48 21.20 19.77
CA THR A 157 1.08 20.97 19.35
C THR A 157 0.25 20.23 20.41
N GLY A 158 0.87 19.76 21.50
CA GLY A 158 0.19 19.09 22.62
C GLY A 158 -0.49 17.76 22.24
N ARG A 159 -0.20 17.22 21.05
CA ARG A 159 -0.70 15.95 20.51
C ARG A 159 0.48 15.03 20.22
#